data_AF-A0A1F8PWK7-F1
#
_entry.id   AF-A0A1F8PWK7-F1
#
_cell.length_a   1.000
_cell.length_b   1.000
_cell.length_c   1.000
_cell.angle_alpha   90.00
_cell.angle_beta   90.00
_cell.angle_gamma   90.00
#
_symmetry.space_group_name_H-M   'P 1'
#
loop_
_entity.id
_entity.type
_entity.pdbx_description
1 polymer ?
#
loop_
_entity_poly.entity_id
_entity_poly.type
_entity_poly.pdbx_seq_one_letter_code
_entity_poly.pdbx_strand_id
1 'polypeptide(L)'
;MKLIKRILRLLGWLATILLQIIASFLVIFILSVIFAGVDTISRLGWLALLFVIWFGYMVGINLVGQAALLWAWKDIRRLPRQRLVASAVAALIPLLILLVIGYSIPLGSQGTRFYDLVTNTWQPILAWVSLFAAVAGFYLPGIKIGSSPER
;
A
#
# COMPACT_ATOMS: atom_id res chain seq x y z
N MET A 1 -6.51 15.41 -32.17
CA MET A 1 -7.52 14.99 -31.16
C MET A 1 -7.21 13.69 -30.42
N LYS A 2 -6.77 12.60 -31.08
CA LYS A 2 -6.47 11.31 -30.40
C LYS A 2 -5.35 11.42 -29.34
N LEU A 3 -4.29 12.19 -29.63
CA LEU A 3 -3.17 12.41 -28.70
C LEU A 3 -3.60 13.13 -27.40
N ILE A 4 -4.36 14.22 -27.53
CA ILE A 4 -4.86 15.01 -26.39
C ILE A 4 -5.74 14.15 -25.47
N LYS A 5 -6.66 13.36 -26.04
CA LYS A 5 -7.48 12.41 -25.27
C LYS A 5 -6.63 11.37 -24.52
N ARG A 6 -5.54 10.90 -25.13
CA ARG A 6 -4.61 9.95 -24.50
C ARG A 6 -3.85 10.59 -23.33
N ILE A 7 -3.38 11.82 -23.49
CA ILE A 7 -2.70 12.57 -22.43
C ILE A 7 -3.63 12.85 -21.26
N LEU A 8 -4.86 13.34 -21.52
CA LEU A 8 -5.86 13.58 -20.48
C LEU A 8 -6.21 12.30 -19.72
N ARG A 9 -6.29 11.17 -20.43
CA ARG A 9 -6.50 9.87 -19.81
C ARG A 9 -5.35 9.48 -18.87
N LEU A 10 -4.10 9.66 -19.29
CA LEU A 10 -2.93 9.42 -18.43
C LEU A 10 -2.91 10.34 -17.21
N LEU A 11 -3.25 11.62 -17.38
CA LEU A 11 -3.34 12.57 -16.27
C LEU A 11 -4.43 12.18 -15.26
N GLY A 12 -5.59 11.73 -15.73
CA GLY A 12 -6.64 11.22 -14.84
C GLY A 12 -6.18 10.00 -14.04
N TRP A 13 -5.41 9.10 -14.67
CA TRP A 13 -4.83 7.94 -14.00
C TRP A 13 -3.83 8.35 -12.93
N LEU A 14 -2.94 9.27 -13.27
CA LEU A 14 -1.97 9.82 -12.34
C LEU A 14 -2.66 10.49 -11.14
N ALA A 15 -3.70 11.29 -11.39
CA ALA A 15 -4.50 11.91 -10.34
C ALA A 15 -5.19 10.88 -9.44
N THR A 16 -5.70 9.79 -10.02
CA THR A 16 -6.33 8.69 -9.25
C THR A 16 -5.32 8.02 -8.33
N ILE A 17 -4.11 7.72 -8.82
CA ILE A 17 -3.03 7.13 -8.03
C ILE A 17 -2.59 8.10 -6.93
N LEU A 18 -2.41 9.37 -7.25
CA LEU A 18 -2.06 10.40 -6.28
C LEU A 18 -3.09 10.49 -5.16
N LEU A 19 -4.38 10.45 -5.50
CA LEU A 19 -5.46 10.48 -4.52
C LEU A 19 -5.48 9.21 -3.63
N GLN A 20 -5.16 8.04 -4.18
CA GLN A 20 -4.99 6.81 -3.37
C GLN A 20 -3.86 6.93 -2.37
N ILE A 21 -2.73 7.51 -2.80
CA ILE A 21 -1.57 7.74 -1.93
C ILE A 21 -1.94 8.71 -0.80
N ILE A 22 -2.53 9.86 -1.14
CA ILE A 22 -2.96 10.87 -0.17
C ILE A 22 -3.95 10.27 0.84
N ALA A 23 -4.97 9.55 0.37
CA ALA A 23 -5.96 8.91 1.24
C ALA A 23 -5.32 7.87 2.16
N SER A 24 -4.36 7.10 1.66
CA SER A 24 -3.66 6.11 2.48
C SER A 24 -2.83 6.77 3.59
N PHE A 25 -2.05 7.80 3.26
CA PHE A 25 -1.30 8.56 4.25
C PHE A 25 -2.20 9.27 5.26
N LEU A 26 -3.37 9.76 4.83
CA LEU A 26 -4.35 10.34 5.73
C LEU A 26 -4.87 9.30 6.74
N VAL A 27 -5.21 8.09 6.28
CA VAL A 27 -5.65 7.00 7.18
C VAL A 27 -4.53 6.59 8.13
N ILE A 28 -3.30 6.42 7.62
CA ILE A 28 -2.13 6.11 8.45
C ILE A 28 -1.93 7.20 9.50
N PHE A 29 -1.98 8.47 9.11
CA PHE A 29 -1.81 9.60 10.03
C PHE A 29 -2.87 9.59 11.13
N ILE A 30 -4.15 9.40 10.78
CA ILE A 30 -5.25 9.33 11.75
C ILE A 30 -5.01 8.18 12.74
N LEU A 31 -4.64 7.00 12.26
CA LEU A 31 -4.36 5.85 13.11
C LEU A 31 -3.12 6.09 13.99
N SER A 32 -2.06 6.67 13.45
CA SER A 32 -0.86 7.01 14.22
C SER A 32 -1.15 8.01 15.35
N VAL A 33 -2.05 8.97 15.14
CA VAL A 33 -2.50 9.89 16.20
C VAL A 33 -3.28 9.14 17.27
N ILE A 34 -4.17 8.22 16.89
CA ILE A 34 -4.94 7.39 17.83
C ILE A 34 -4.02 6.48 18.66
N PHE A 35 -2.96 5.95 18.05
CA PHE A 35 -2.00 5.04 18.66
C PHE A 35 -0.72 5.71 19.17
N ALA A 36 -0.68 7.04 19.30
CA ALA A 36 0.54 7.82 19.61
C ALA A 36 1.22 7.45 20.96
N GLY A 37 0.57 6.68 21.83
CA GLY A 37 1.11 6.19 23.11
C GLY A 37 1.61 4.74 23.09
N VAL A 38 1.60 4.05 21.94
CA VAL A 38 2.11 2.67 21.86
C VAL A 38 3.63 2.68 21.81
N ASP A 39 4.26 1.98 22.76
CA ASP A 39 5.71 1.85 22.82
C ASP A 39 6.26 1.09 21.62
N THR A 40 6.82 1.83 20.65
CA THR A 40 7.40 1.32 19.40
C THR A 40 8.72 0.58 19.61
N ILE A 41 9.33 0.69 20.80
CA ILE A 41 10.55 -0.04 21.17
C ILE A 41 10.22 -1.50 21.53
N SER A 42 8.95 -1.77 21.86
CA SER A 42 8.46 -3.12 22.08
C SER A 42 8.16 -3.86 20.77
N ARG A 43 8.31 -5.19 20.76
CA ARG A 43 7.94 -6.03 19.60
C ARG A 43 6.46 -5.86 19.19
N LEU A 44 5.59 -5.62 20.18
CA LEU A 44 4.17 -5.35 19.94
C LEU A 44 3.95 -4.01 19.27
N GLY A 45 4.67 -2.96 19.66
CA GLY A 45 4.62 -1.66 18.99
C GLY A 45 5.10 -1.72 17.54
N TRP A 46 6.15 -2.49 17.26
CA TRP A 46 6.61 -2.73 15.89
C TRP A 46 5.54 -3.42 15.02
N LEU A 47 4.92 -4.47 15.54
CA LEU A 47 3.82 -5.16 14.86
C LEU A 47 2.62 -4.24 14.62
N ALA A 48 2.25 -3.44 15.63
CA ALA A 48 1.17 -2.47 15.52
C ALA A 48 1.45 -1.43 14.44
N LEU A 49 2.69 -0.93 14.36
CA LEU A 49 3.11 0.03 13.34
C LEU A 49 3.02 -0.56 11.92
N LEU A 50 3.52 -1.79 11.71
CA LEU A 50 3.40 -2.47 10.41
C LEU A 50 1.94 -2.70 10.02
N PHE A 51 1.12 -3.09 10.99
CA PHE A 51 -0.31 -3.28 10.77
C PHE A 51 -1.01 -1.96 10.40
N VAL A 52 -0.73 -0.87 11.09
CA VAL A 52 -1.29 0.47 10.78
C VAL A 52 -0.91 0.91 9.37
N ILE A 53 0.34 0.74 8.97
CA ILE A 53 0.82 1.05 7.62
C ILE A 53 0.06 0.20 6.58
N TRP A 54 0.05 -1.13 6.78
CA TRP A 54 -0.63 -2.05 5.88
C TRP A 54 -2.11 -1.73 5.73
N PHE A 55 -2.81 -1.56 6.87
CA PHE A 55 -4.24 -1.29 6.90
C PHE A 55 -4.56 0.06 6.27
N GLY A 56 -3.76 1.09 6.53
CA GLY A 56 -3.91 2.40 5.92
C GLY A 56 -3.78 2.36 4.39
N TYR A 57 -2.81 1.61 3.86
CA TYR A 57 -2.72 1.33 2.41
C TYR A 57 -3.96 0.61 1.90
N MET A 58 -4.43 -0.42 2.60
CA MET A 58 -5.61 -1.18 2.15
C MET A 58 -6.85 -0.32 2.06
N VAL A 59 -7.11 0.49 3.07
CA VAL A 59 -8.26 1.39 3.12
C VAL A 59 -8.15 2.48 2.07
N GLY A 60 -7.04 3.22 2.04
CA GLY A 60 -6.88 4.35 1.12
C GLY A 60 -6.91 3.93 -0.36
N ILE A 61 -6.15 2.90 -0.72
CA ILE A 61 -6.06 2.41 -2.11
C ILE A 61 -7.38 1.83 -2.57
N ASN A 62 -8.02 0.96 -1.77
CA ASN A 62 -9.25 0.31 -2.22
C ASN A 62 -10.43 1.28 -2.22
N LEU A 63 -10.59 2.17 -1.23
CA LEU A 63 -11.70 3.13 -1.23
C LEU A 63 -11.64 4.06 -2.44
N VAL A 64 -10.49 4.73 -2.65
CA VAL A 64 -10.33 5.67 -3.76
C VAL A 64 -10.31 4.93 -5.09
N GLY A 65 -9.65 3.77 -5.17
CA GLY A 65 -9.61 2.95 -6.37
C GLY A 65 -11.00 2.49 -6.81
N GLN A 66 -11.84 2.00 -5.90
CA GLN A 66 -13.21 1.61 -6.24
C GLN A 66 -14.06 2.81 -6.63
N ALA A 67 -13.95 3.94 -5.92
CA ALA A 67 -14.65 5.18 -6.27
C ALA A 67 -14.26 5.66 -7.68
N ALA A 68 -12.98 5.58 -8.04
CA ALA A 68 -12.50 5.94 -9.37
C ALA A 68 -13.04 4.99 -10.46
N LEU A 69 -13.09 3.67 -10.20
CA LEU A 69 -13.73 2.69 -11.10
C LEU A 69 -15.27 2.90 -11.20
N LEU A 70 -15.87 3.48 -10.18
CA LEU A 70 -17.30 3.82 -10.17
C LEU A 70 -17.60 5.01 -11.07
N TRP A 71 -16.80 6.07 -10.97
CA TRP A 71 -17.12 7.36 -11.57
C TRP A 71 -16.34 7.68 -12.85
N ALA A 72 -15.03 7.42 -12.88
CA ALA A 72 -14.14 7.86 -13.95
C ALA A 72 -13.75 6.74 -14.92
N TRP A 73 -13.55 5.51 -14.42
CA TRP A 73 -12.98 4.39 -15.19
C TRP A 73 -13.98 3.25 -15.39
N LYS A 74 -15.16 3.58 -15.96
CA LYS A 74 -16.29 2.65 -16.14
C LYS A 74 -16.00 1.51 -17.12
N ASP A 75 -14.98 1.65 -17.95
CA ASP A 75 -14.57 0.67 -18.96
C ASP A 75 -13.77 -0.51 -18.38
N ILE A 76 -13.38 -0.44 -17.11
CA ILE A 76 -12.60 -1.47 -16.43
C ILE A 76 -13.51 -2.37 -15.60
N ARG A 77 -13.25 -3.68 -15.64
CA ARG A 77 -14.03 -4.66 -14.87
C ARG A 77 -13.89 -4.39 -13.37
N ARG A 78 -15.05 -4.24 -12.71
CA ARG A 78 -15.15 -4.11 -11.25
C ARG A 78 -15.04 -5.48 -10.61
N LEU A 79 -13.92 -5.69 -9.93
CA LEU A 79 -13.56 -6.97 -9.31
C LEU A 79 -13.17 -6.72 -7.85
N PRO A 80 -14.10 -6.23 -7.00
CA PRO A 80 -13.72 -5.62 -5.74
C PRO A 80 -12.99 -6.56 -4.78
N ARG A 81 -13.47 -7.81 -4.67
CA ARG A 81 -12.81 -8.83 -3.82
C ARG A 81 -11.41 -9.18 -4.30
N GLN A 82 -11.24 -9.39 -5.62
CA GLN A 82 -9.95 -9.79 -6.19
C GLN A 82 -8.93 -8.65 -6.08
N ARG A 83 -9.35 -7.40 -6.27
CA ARG A 83 -8.48 -6.23 -6.10
C ARG A 83 -8.08 -6.01 -4.64
N LEU A 84 -9.02 -6.21 -3.71
CA LEU A 84 -8.73 -6.15 -2.28
C LEU A 84 -7.71 -7.23 -1.89
N VAL A 85 -7.93 -8.49 -2.28
CA VAL A 85 -7.01 -9.59 -1.96
C VAL A 85 -5.65 -9.38 -2.63
N ALA A 86 -5.62 -9.02 -3.92
CA ALA A 86 -4.37 -8.82 -4.63
C ALA A 86 -3.56 -7.63 -4.07
N SER A 87 -4.21 -6.51 -3.75
CA SER A 87 -3.55 -5.38 -3.07
C SER A 87 -3.08 -5.75 -1.67
N ALA A 88 -3.89 -6.47 -0.89
CA ALA A 88 -3.55 -6.94 0.46
C ALA A 88 -2.32 -7.83 0.49
N VAL A 89 -2.28 -8.84 -0.37
CA VAL A 89 -1.15 -9.77 -0.47
C VAL A 89 0.10 -9.03 -0.98
N ALA A 90 -0.03 -8.21 -2.02
CA ALA A 90 1.09 -7.49 -2.60
C ALA A 90 1.72 -6.48 -1.61
N ALA A 91 0.90 -5.75 -0.86
CA ALA A 91 1.35 -4.82 0.18
C ALA A 91 2.02 -5.55 1.35
N LEU A 92 1.54 -6.75 1.69
CA LEU A 92 2.02 -7.48 2.85
C LEU A 92 3.45 -8.02 2.64
N ILE A 93 3.80 -8.44 1.42
CA ILE A 93 5.11 -9.07 1.14
C ILE A 93 6.30 -8.19 1.58
N PRO A 94 6.42 -6.90 1.18
CA PRO A 94 7.53 -6.06 1.63
C PRO A 94 7.52 -5.81 3.14
N LEU A 95 6.34 -5.74 3.76
CA LEU A 95 6.21 -5.55 5.21
C LEU A 95 6.60 -6.80 5.99
N LEU A 96 6.39 -8.01 5.45
CA LEU A 96 6.88 -9.24 6.05
C LEU A 96 8.41 -9.32 6.04
N ILE A 97 9.07 -8.82 4.99
CA ILE A 97 10.54 -8.70 4.97
C ILE A 97 11.00 -7.78 6.11
N LEU A 98 10.35 -6.62 6.27
CA LEU A 98 10.64 -5.68 7.34
C LEU A 98 10.37 -6.29 8.73
N LEU A 99 9.34 -7.13 8.86
CA LEU A 99 9.06 -7.86 10.09
C LEU A 99 10.20 -8.82 10.44
N VAL A 100 10.67 -9.63 9.49
CA VAL A 100 11.79 -10.57 9.71
C VAL A 100 13.05 -9.81 10.13
N ILE A 101 13.36 -8.70 9.47
CA ILE A 101 14.51 -7.85 9.80
C ILE A 101 14.36 -7.30 11.23
N GLY A 102 13.22 -6.68 11.56
CA GLY A 102 12.99 -6.05 12.86
C GLY A 102 12.95 -7.06 14.01
N TYR A 103 12.39 -8.25 13.80
CA TYR A 103 12.31 -9.30 14.84
C TYR A 103 13.66 -9.98 15.12
N SER A 104 14.61 -9.87 14.17
CA SER A 104 15.95 -10.44 14.29
C SER A 104 16.93 -9.56 15.09
N ILE A 105 16.53 -8.34 15.47
CA ILE A 105 17.38 -7.39 16.20
C ILE A 105 17.44 -7.77 17.69
N PRO A 106 18.64 -7.91 18.29
CA PRO A 106 18.77 -8.18 19.72
C PRO A 106 18.20 -7.04 20.57
N LEU A 107 17.51 -7.35 21.67
CA LEU A 107 16.95 -6.34 22.58
C LEU A 107 18.06 -5.71 23.45
N GLY A 108 17.95 -4.42 23.75
CA GLY A 108 18.89 -3.70 24.62
C GLY A 108 19.83 -2.74 23.88
N SER A 109 20.90 -2.30 24.54
CA SER A 109 21.78 -1.21 24.08
C SER A 109 22.59 -1.52 22.80
N GLN A 110 22.76 -2.79 22.46
CA GLN A 110 23.36 -3.20 21.17
C GLN A 110 22.34 -3.20 20.02
N GLY A 111 21.06 -3.36 20.34
CA GLY A 111 19.96 -3.36 19.39
C GLY A 111 19.57 -1.98 18.88
N THR A 112 19.75 -0.94 19.69
CA THR A 112 19.32 0.44 19.36
C THR A 112 19.98 0.98 18.10
N ARG A 113 21.29 0.77 17.89
CA ARG A 113 21.96 1.20 16.64
C ARG A 113 21.45 0.46 15.41
N PHE A 114 21.12 -0.82 15.55
CA PHE A 114 20.58 -1.61 14.44
C PHE A 114 19.12 -1.25 14.17
N TYR A 115 18.36 -0.95 15.23
CA TYR A 115 17.01 -0.44 15.16
C TYR A 115 16.95 0.91 14.44
N ASP A 116 17.89 1.83 14.73
CA ASP A 116 17.99 3.11 14.02
C ASP A 116 18.30 2.93 12.54
N LEU A 117 19.21 2.00 12.19
CA LEU A 117 19.51 1.68 10.79
C LEU A 117 18.26 1.14 10.06
N VAL A 118 17.53 0.22 10.69
CA VAL A 118 16.33 -0.39 10.10
C VAL A 118 15.20 0.62 9.98
N THR A 119 14.95 1.42 11.03
CA THR A 119 13.87 2.41 11.08
C THR A 119 14.13 3.58 10.13
N ASN A 120 15.38 4.05 10.01
CA ASN A 120 15.70 5.22 9.17
C ASN A 120 16.04 4.87 7.72
N THR A 121 16.44 3.63 7.43
CA THR A 121 16.85 3.22 6.08
C THR A 121 15.89 2.21 5.46
N TRP A 122 15.68 1.06 6.10
CA TRP A 122 14.93 -0.04 5.50
C TRP A 122 13.42 0.15 5.56
N GLN A 123 12.91 0.67 6.67
CA GLN A 123 11.48 0.88 6.86
C GLN A 123 10.88 1.85 5.83
N PRO A 124 11.46 3.03 5.54
CA PRO A 124 10.93 3.92 4.52
C PRO A 124 10.93 3.26 3.13
N ILE A 125 12.02 2.59 2.76
CA ILE A 125 12.15 1.91 1.47
C ILE A 125 11.06 0.82 1.33
N LEU A 126 10.94 -0.06 2.32
CA LEU A 126 9.98 -1.17 2.27
C LEU A 126 8.53 -0.69 2.40
N ALA A 127 8.27 0.41 3.10
CA ALA A 127 6.96 1.05 3.12
C ALA A 127 6.59 1.60 1.73
N TRP A 128 7.52 2.26 1.03
CA TRP A 128 7.31 2.71 -0.36
C TRP A 128 7.08 1.53 -1.31
N VAL A 129 7.90 0.48 -1.22
CA VAL A 129 7.73 -0.73 -2.04
C VAL A 129 6.38 -1.38 -1.76
N SER A 130 5.95 -1.45 -0.49
CA SER A 130 4.63 -1.93 -0.08
C SER A 130 3.51 -1.09 -0.72
N LEU A 131 3.60 0.24 -0.67
CA LEU A 131 2.63 1.14 -1.30
C LEU A 131 2.53 0.88 -2.81
N PHE A 132 3.66 0.81 -3.51
CA PHE A 132 3.68 0.52 -4.95
C PHE A 132 3.09 -0.86 -5.26
N ALA A 133 3.45 -1.87 -4.48
CA ALA A 133 2.93 -3.22 -4.63
C ALA A 133 1.41 -3.27 -4.37
N ALA A 134 0.91 -2.53 -3.38
CA ALA A 134 -0.50 -2.42 -3.08
C ALA A 134 -1.29 -1.79 -4.24
N VAL A 135 -0.79 -0.68 -4.80
CA VAL A 135 -1.40 0.00 -5.96
C VAL A 135 -1.36 -0.92 -7.18
N ALA A 136 -0.23 -1.58 -7.46
CA ALA A 136 -0.11 -2.53 -8.56
C ALA A 136 -1.08 -3.72 -8.37
N GLY A 137 -1.13 -4.30 -7.17
CA GLY A 137 -2.05 -5.37 -6.78
C GLY A 137 -3.51 -4.96 -6.95
N PHE A 138 -3.87 -3.70 -6.70
CA PHE A 138 -5.22 -3.21 -6.96
C PHE A 138 -5.56 -3.24 -8.46
N TYR A 139 -4.62 -2.91 -9.35
CA TYR A 139 -4.89 -2.81 -10.79
C TYR A 139 -4.70 -4.12 -11.56
N LEU A 140 -3.83 -5.01 -11.09
CA LEU A 140 -3.51 -6.29 -11.73
C LEU A 140 -4.74 -7.15 -12.10
N PRO A 141 -5.73 -7.38 -11.21
CA PRO A 141 -6.90 -8.22 -11.54
C PRO A 141 -7.76 -7.68 -12.69
N GLY A 142 -7.66 -6.39 -13.02
CA GLY A 142 -8.37 -5.77 -14.12
C GLY A 142 -7.62 -5.79 -15.45
N ILE A 143 -6.33 -6.12 -15.42
CA ILE A 143 -5.52 -6.29 -16.63
C ILE A 143 -5.89 -7.66 -17.19
N LYS A 144 -6.36 -7.71 -18.43
CA LYS A 144 -6.58 -8.98 -19.14
C LYS A 144 -5.25 -9.70 -19.28
N ILE A 145 -4.90 -10.57 -18.32
CA ILE A 145 -3.84 -11.55 -18.48
C ILE A 145 -4.46 -12.68 -19.29
N GLY A 146 -4.24 -12.66 -20.60
CA GLY A 146 -4.74 -13.67 -21.52
C GLY A 146 -6.16 -13.39 -22.00
N SER A 147 -6.27 -13.14 -23.30
CA SER A 147 -7.35 -13.72 -24.08
C SER A 147 -7.43 -15.22 -23.77
N SER A 148 -8.42 -15.66 -22.99
CA SER A 148 -8.98 -16.97 -23.29
C SER A 148 -9.80 -16.76 -24.57
N PRO A 149 -9.45 -17.41 -25.70
CA PRO A 149 -10.44 -17.55 -26.75
C PRO A 149 -11.63 -18.32 -26.15
N GLU A 150 -12.81 -17.86 -26.51
CA GLU A 150 -14.09 -18.59 -26.55
C GLU A 150 -14.20 -19.88 -25.74
N ARG A 151 -15.12 -19.88 -24.76
CA ARG A 151 -16.09 -20.95 -24.57
C ARG A 151 -17.42 -20.36 -24.15
#